data_AF-A0A353C9G1-F1
#
_entry.id   AF-A0A353C9G1-F1
#
_cell.length_a   1.000
_cell.length_b   1.000
_cell.length_c   1.000
_cell.angle_alpha   90.00
_cell.angle_beta   90.00
_cell.angle_gamma   90.00
#
_symmetry.space_group_name_H-M   'P 1'
#
loop_
_entity.id
_entity.type
_entity.pdbx_description
1 polymer ?
#
loop_
_entity_poly.entity_id
_entity_poly.type
_entity_poly.pdbx_seq_one_letter_code
_entity_poly.pdbx_strand_id
1 'polypeptide(L)'
;MSEALEAVGDVYSINGFTSEGRRNVKFYVVKDFDEKYSEETEKRIGGITFQNNTRLGAAIRHAAHKLLRQENRTKLLIILTDGRPYDHDYGDARYAREDVREALIEAKTHGITPFCITIDRESEA
;
A
#
# COMPACT_ATOMS: atom_id res chain seq x y z
N MET A 1 -8.42 -12.59 3.65
CA MET A 1 -8.28 -12.05 2.27
C MET A 1 -7.25 -12.86 1.50
N SER A 2 -6.05 -13.08 2.02
CA SER A 2 -5.00 -13.88 1.37
C SER A 2 -5.44 -15.31 1.06
N GLU A 3 -6.08 -16.01 1.99
CA GLU A 3 -6.64 -17.37 1.76
C GLU A 3 -7.63 -17.42 0.58
N ALA A 4 -8.44 -16.37 0.41
CA ALA A 4 -9.39 -16.29 -0.69
C ALA A 4 -8.69 -16.04 -2.04
N LEU A 5 -7.64 -15.22 -2.06
CA LEU A 5 -6.82 -14.98 -3.27
C LEU A 5 -6.08 -16.26 -3.69
N GLU A 6 -5.56 -17.02 -2.72
CA GLU A 6 -4.95 -18.34 -2.97
C GLU A 6 -5.97 -19.34 -3.52
N ALA A 7 -7.18 -19.37 -2.95
CA ALA A 7 -8.25 -20.26 -3.43
C ALA A 7 -8.70 -19.94 -4.86
N VAL A 8 -8.65 -18.66 -5.26
CA VAL A 8 -8.97 -18.21 -6.62
C VAL A 8 -7.78 -18.39 -7.59
N GLY A 9 -6.55 -18.48 -7.07
CA GLY A 9 -5.33 -18.60 -7.86
C GLY A 9 -4.78 -17.27 -8.38
N ASP A 10 -5.17 -16.16 -7.75
CA ASP A 10 -4.69 -14.83 -8.14
C ASP A 10 -3.26 -14.57 -7.65
N VAL A 11 -2.46 -13.91 -8.47
CA VAL A 11 -1.11 -13.48 -8.10
C VAL A 11 -1.19 -12.14 -7.38
N TYR A 12 -0.67 -12.06 -6.16
CA TYR A 12 -0.69 -10.84 -5.35
C TYR A 12 0.63 -10.63 -4.61
N SER A 13 0.89 -9.41 -4.15
CA SER A 13 1.95 -9.14 -3.18
C SER A 13 1.38 -8.43 -1.96
N ILE A 14 1.99 -8.66 -0.80
CA ILE A 14 1.72 -7.96 0.44
C ILE A 14 2.95 -7.14 0.76
N ASN A 15 2.77 -5.83 0.87
CA ASN A 15 3.86 -4.91 1.14
C ASN A 15 3.47 -3.99 2.30
N GLY A 16 4.45 -3.61 3.09
CA GLY A 16 4.31 -2.57 4.08
C GLY A 16 5.23 -1.40 3.75
N PHE A 17 4.95 -0.26 4.37
CA PHE A 17 5.76 0.93 4.20
C PHE A 17 5.78 1.76 5.48
N THR A 18 6.84 2.54 5.65
CA THR A 18 7.01 3.51 6.73
C THR A 18 7.85 4.68 6.22
N SER A 19 7.62 5.89 6.72
CA SER A 19 8.47 7.04 6.39
C SER A 19 9.14 7.65 7.61
N GLU A 20 10.35 8.17 7.38
CA GLU A 20 11.16 8.92 8.33
C GLU A 20 11.56 10.25 7.66
N GLY A 21 10.72 11.26 7.83
CA GLY A 21 10.89 12.60 7.24
C GLY A 21 10.77 12.65 5.71
N ARG A 22 11.14 13.80 5.12
CA ARG A 22 10.97 14.08 3.67
C ARG A 22 11.76 13.17 2.73
N ARG A 23 12.79 12.47 3.21
CA ARG A 23 13.76 11.81 2.33
C ARG A 23 13.80 10.29 2.45
N ASN A 24 13.13 9.71 3.43
CA ASN A 24 13.24 8.29 3.70
C ASN A 24 11.85 7.64 3.71
N VAL A 25 11.53 6.89 2.64
CA VAL A 25 10.36 6.01 2.61
C VAL A 25 10.90 4.59 2.49
N LYS A 26 10.73 3.80 3.54
CA LYS A 26 11.08 2.39 3.54
C LYS A 26 9.87 1.61 3.06
N PHE A 27 10.06 0.83 2.01
CA PHE A 27 9.06 -0.08 1.46
C PHE A 27 9.60 -1.49 1.65
N TYR A 28 8.83 -2.36 2.28
CA TYR A 28 9.24 -3.73 2.56
C TYR A 28 8.20 -4.72 2.05
N VAL A 29 8.70 -5.84 1.55
CA VAL A 29 7.88 -6.91 0.99
C VAL A 29 7.66 -7.94 2.09
N VAL A 30 6.40 -8.20 2.41
CA VAL A 30 5.99 -9.26 3.34
C VAL A 30 5.82 -10.57 2.58
N LYS A 31 5.25 -10.47 1.37
CA LYS A 31 5.07 -11.54 0.39
C LYS A 31 5.15 -10.96 -1.02
N ASP A 32 6.03 -11.47 -1.88
CA ASP A 32 6.11 -10.99 -3.27
C ASP A 32 5.22 -11.80 -4.23
N PHE A 33 5.06 -11.34 -5.47
CA PHE A 33 4.18 -11.97 -6.46
C PHE A 33 4.55 -13.43 -6.78
N ASP A 34 5.84 -13.77 -6.78
CA ASP A 34 6.39 -15.09 -7.06
C ASP A 34 6.45 -16.03 -5.83
N GLU A 35 6.17 -15.49 -4.64
CA GLU A 35 6.13 -16.25 -3.39
C GLU A 35 4.74 -16.85 -3.16
N LYS A 36 4.65 -18.10 -2.66
CA LYS A 36 3.38 -18.70 -2.24
C LYS A 36 3.03 -18.27 -0.82
N TYR A 37 1.74 -18.14 -0.51
CA TYR A 37 1.33 -17.97 0.88
C TYR A 37 1.74 -19.17 1.72
N SER A 38 2.29 -18.90 2.90
CA SER A 38 2.76 -19.92 3.83
C SER A 38 2.59 -19.45 5.28
N GLU A 39 2.73 -20.38 6.23
CA GLU A 39 2.80 -20.04 7.66
C GLU A 39 3.92 -19.03 7.98
N GLU A 40 4.99 -19.01 7.18
CA GLU A 40 6.04 -18.02 7.35
C GLU A 40 5.55 -16.61 6.98
N THR A 41 4.79 -16.50 5.88
CA THR A 41 4.13 -15.24 5.50
C THR A 41 3.17 -14.77 6.59
N GLU A 42 2.38 -15.67 7.18
CA GLU A 42 1.51 -15.34 8.33
C GLU A 42 2.29 -14.79 9.52
N LYS A 43 3.42 -15.42 9.88
CA LYS A 43 4.30 -14.93 10.95
C LYS A 43 4.88 -13.57 10.63
N ARG A 44 5.30 -13.32 9.38
CA ARG A 44 5.77 -12.00 8.94
C ARG A 44 4.67 -10.94 9.06
N ILE A 45 3.43 -11.28 8.67
CA ILE A 45 2.26 -10.39 8.84
C ILE A 45 2.02 -10.09 10.32
N GLY A 46 2.01 -11.11 11.18
CA GLY A 46 1.81 -10.95 12.62
C GLY A 46 2.93 -10.17 13.32
N GLY A 47 4.13 -10.15 12.74
CA GLY A 47 5.29 -9.39 13.21
C GLY A 47 5.35 -7.94 12.70
N ILE A 48 4.41 -7.50 11.86
CA ILE A 48 4.40 -6.10 11.39
C ILE A 48 4.16 -5.18 12.58
N THR A 49 5.12 -4.29 12.84
CA THR A 49 5.00 -3.25 13.86
C THR A 49 4.76 -1.90 13.20
N PHE A 50 3.97 -1.05 13.85
CA PHE A 50 3.82 0.33 13.40
C PHE A 50 5.17 1.04 13.58
N GLN A 51 5.64 1.69 12.53
CA GLN A 51 6.84 2.52 12.60
C GLN A 51 6.54 3.84 11.89
N ASN A 52 6.73 4.94 12.63
CA ASN A 52 6.84 6.32 12.14
C ASN A 52 5.70 6.83 11.22
N ASN A 53 6.02 7.79 10.36
CA ASN A 53 5.08 8.59 9.57
C ASN A 53 4.62 7.86 8.29
N THR A 54 3.69 8.49 7.55
CA THR A 54 3.03 7.87 6.38
C THR A 54 3.15 8.73 5.12
N ARG A 55 4.20 8.53 4.30
CA ARG A 55 4.26 9.05 2.91
C ARG A 55 3.58 8.12 1.92
N LEU A 56 2.25 8.11 1.97
CA LEU A 56 1.41 7.20 1.20
C LEU A 56 1.58 7.36 -0.33
N GLY A 57 1.75 8.59 -0.85
CA GLY A 57 1.91 8.82 -2.30
C GLY A 57 3.12 8.12 -2.90
N ALA A 58 4.26 8.12 -2.19
CA ALA A 58 5.46 7.40 -2.62
C ALA A 58 5.25 5.87 -2.60
N ALA A 59 4.60 5.34 -1.56
CA ALA A 59 4.28 3.92 -1.46
C ALA A 59 3.33 3.46 -2.57
N ILE A 60 2.31 4.27 -2.91
CA ILE A 60 1.39 4.00 -4.02
C ILE A 60 2.15 3.89 -5.34
N ARG A 61 3.02 4.86 -5.66
CA ARG A 61 3.80 4.83 -6.91
C ARG A 61 4.71 3.61 -6.98
N HIS A 62 5.35 3.25 -5.87
CA HIS A 62 6.22 2.07 -5.83
C HIS A 62 5.42 0.77 -6.02
N ALA A 63 4.29 0.61 -5.33
CA ALA A 63 3.41 -0.55 -5.49
C ALA A 63 2.82 -0.62 -6.91
N ALA A 64 2.43 0.51 -7.48
CA ALA A 64 1.96 0.60 -8.86
C ALA A 64 3.05 0.16 -9.85
N HIS A 65 4.30 0.59 -9.66
CA HIS A 65 5.42 0.13 -10.49
C HIS A 65 5.60 -1.40 -10.43
N LYS A 66 5.51 -2.01 -9.24
CA LYS A 66 5.56 -3.48 -9.11
C LYS A 66 4.39 -4.18 -9.82
N LEU A 67 3.18 -3.64 -9.70
CA LEU A 67 1.99 -4.14 -10.39
C LEU A 67 2.11 -4.05 -11.92
N LEU A 68 2.70 -2.96 -12.46
CA LEU A 68 2.89 -2.79 -13.90
C LEU A 68 3.81 -3.85 -14.53
N ARG A 69 4.69 -4.46 -13.74
CA ARG A 69 5.57 -5.55 -14.18
C ARG A 69 4.86 -6.90 -14.27
N GLN A 70 3.63 -7.00 -13.76
CA GLN A 70 2.83 -8.22 -13.84
C GLN A 70 2.08 -8.30 -15.18
N GLU A 71 2.05 -9.48 -15.77
CA GLU A 71 1.40 -9.74 -17.06
C GLU A 71 -0.14 -9.75 -16.96
N ASN A 72 -0.69 -9.84 -15.75
CA ASN A 72 -2.12 -9.88 -15.51
C ASN A 72 -2.84 -8.65 -16.09
N ARG A 73 -3.93 -8.88 -16.82
CA ARG A 73 -4.74 -7.82 -17.44
C ARG A 73 -5.41 -6.93 -16.40
N THR A 74 -6.00 -7.53 -15.37
CA THR A 74 -6.63 -6.81 -14.26
C THR A 74 -5.59 -6.58 -13.18
N LYS A 75 -5.36 -5.32 -12.81
CA LYS A 75 -4.42 -4.93 -11.76
C LYS A 75 -5.15 -4.13 -10.69
N LEU A 76 -5.18 -4.65 -9.48
CA LEU A 76 -5.83 -4.03 -8.32
C LEU A 76 -4.77 -3.58 -7.31
N LEU A 77 -4.92 -2.35 -6.79
CA LEU A 77 -4.08 -1.83 -5.72
C LEU A 77 -4.95 -1.58 -4.50
N ILE A 78 -4.85 -2.43 -3.47
CA ILE A 78 -5.58 -2.26 -2.22
C ILE A 78 -4.70 -1.52 -1.22
N ILE A 79 -5.21 -0.41 -0.69
CA ILE A 79 -4.51 0.44 0.26
C ILE A 79 -5.25 0.37 1.59
N LEU A 80 -4.58 -0.14 2.62
CA LEU A 80 -5.08 -0.13 3.99
C LEU A 80 -4.41 1.02 4.74
N THR A 81 -5.20 1.96 5.27
CA THR A 81 -4.70 3.15 5.97
C THR A 81 -5.73 3.61 7.01
N ASP A 82 -5.34 4.44 7.98
CA ASP A 82 -6.24 5.14 8.90
C ASP A 82 -6.83 6.43 8.27
N GLY A 83 -6.53 6.69 6.99
CA GLY A 83 -7.03 7.86 6.27
C GLY A 83 -6.27 9.16 6.56
N ARG A 84 -5.17 9.10 7.34
CA ARG A 84 -4.37 10.28 7.71
C ARG A 84 -3.03 10.28 6.96
N PRO A 85 -2.91 10.96 5.81
CA PRO A 85 -1.66 11.03 5.05
C PRO A 85 -0.72 12.07 5.70
N TYR A 86 -0.29 11.88 6.96
CA TYR A 86 0.52 12.86 7.68
C TYR A 86 1.95 12.36 7.92
N ASP A 87 2.92 13.23 7.60
CA ASP A 87 4.33 13.12 7.97
C ASP A 87 4.77 14.51 8.41
N HIS A 88 5.31 14.60 9.64
CA HIS A 88 5.56 15.88 10.33
C HIS A 88 6.54 16.81 9.62
N ASP A 89 7.24 16.30 8.60
CA ASP A 89 8.10 17.12 7.76
C ASP A 89 7.68 17.16 6.29
N TYR A 90 6.72 16.40 5.78
CA TYR A 90 6.52 16.28 4.32
C TYR A 90 5.91 17.52 3.62
N GLY A 91 5.27 18.40 4.38
CA GLY A 91 4.53 19.55 3.89
C GLY A 91 3.35 19.84 4.81
N ASP A 92 2.44 20.73 4.40
CA ASP A 92 1.15 20.83 5.07
C ASP A 92 0.26 19.62 4.73
N ALA A 93 -0.81 19.42 5.49
CA ALA A 93 -1.75 18.33 5.25
C ALA A 93 -2.40 18.38 3.86
N ARG A 94 -2.45 19.56 3.22
CA ARG A 94 -3.02 19.73 1.88
C ARG A 94 -2.08 19.15 0.83
N TYR A 95 -0.79 19.43 0.92
CA TYR A 95 0.22 18.90 0.01
C TYR A 95 0.25 17.37 0.06
N ALA A 96 0.24 16.78 1.27
CA ALA A 96 0.27 15.32 1.41
C ALA A 96 -1.00 14.66 0.83
N ARG A 97 -2.17 15.27 1.01
CA ARG A 97 -3.43 14.81 0.37
C ARG A 97 -3.36 14.90 -1.15
N GLU A 98 -2.80 15.97 -1.68
CA GLU A 98 -2.69 16.18 -3.12
C GLU A 98 -1.68 15.22 -3.75
N ASP A 99 -0.55 14.96 -3.09
CA ASP A 99 0.42 13.96 -3.55
C ASP A 99 -0.19 12.55 -3.62
N VAL A 100 -1.00 12.17 -2.63
CA VAL A 100 -1.76 10.90 -2.67
C VAL A 100 -2.77 10.92 -3.82
N ARG A 101 -3.49 12.03 -4.02
CA ARG A 101 -4.47 12.18 -5.11
C ARG A 101 -3.80 11.97 -6.48
N GLU A 102 -2.67 12.63 -6.72
CA GLU A 102 -1.91 12.49 -7.95
C GLU A 102 -1.37 11.07 -8.13
N ALA A 103 -0.80 10.45 -7.10
CA ALA A 103 -0.33 9.07 -7.17
C ALA A 103 -1.46 8.07 -7.53
N LEU A 104 -2.68 8.28 -7.03
CA LEU A 104 -3.84 7.46 -7.38
C LEU A 104 -4.29 7.69 -8.83
N ILE A 105 -4.20 8.92 -9.34
CA ILE A 105 -4.52 9.26 -10.73
C ILE A 105 -3.50 8.65 -11.69
N GLU A 106 -2.21 8.74 -11.36
CA GLU A 106 -1.12 8.10 -12.10
C GLU A 106 -1.39 6.58 -12.22
N ALA A 107 -1.70 5.91 -11.09
CA ALA A 107 -2.02 4.48 -11.10
C ALA A 107 -3.21 4.14 -12.00
N LYS A 108 -4.31 4.91 -11.91
CA LYS A 108 -5.49 4.75 -12.77
C LYS A 108 -5.17 4.92 -14.25
N THR A 109 -4.36 5.92 -14.59
CA THR A 109 -3.94 6.21 -15.97
C THR A 109 -3.13 5.05 -16.55
N HIS A 110 -2.43 4.30 -15.71
CA HIS A 110 -1.73 3.07 -16.10
C HIS A 110 -2.59 1.79 -16.05
N GLY A 111 -3.91 1.92 -15.93
CA GLY A 111 -4.83 0.77 -15.91
C GLY A 111 -4.85 -0.02 -14.60
N ILE A 112 -4.29 0.53 -13.53
CA ILE A 112 -4.39 -0.04 -12.18
C ILE A 112 -5.60 0.55 -11.49
N THR A 113 -6.44 -0.28 -10.89
CA THR A 113 -7.61 0.18 -10.13
C THR A 113 -7.28 0.22 -8.64
N PRO A 114 -7.09 1.42 -8.04
CA PRO A 114 -6.84 1.54 -6.62
C PRO A 114 -8.14 1.50 -5.81
N PHE A 115 -8.10 0.80 -4.67
CA PHE A 115 -9.16 0.75 -3.66
C PHE A 115 -8.56 1.10 -2.30
N CYS A 116 -9.06 2.18 -1.69
CA CYS A 116 -8.65 2.59 -0.35
C CYS A 116 -9.65 2.07 0.68
N ILE A 117 -9.16 1.35 1.69
CA ILE A 117 -9.95 0.88 2.82
C ILE A 117 -9.38 1.57 4.05
N THR A 118 -10.21 2.39 4.67
CA THR A 118 -9.86 3.10 5.89
C THR A 118 -10.28 2.31 7.11
N ILE A 119 -9.36 2.07 8.04
CA ILE A 119 -9.66 1.47 9.34
C ILE A 119 -9.89 2.62 10.31
N ASP A 120 -11.12 3.13 10.34
CA ASP A 120 -11.52 4.09 11.35
C ASP A 120 -11.97 3.33 12.60
N ARG A 121 -11.45 3.72 13.77
CA ARG A 121 -11.96 3.23 15.06
C ARG A 121 -12.92 4.21 15.72
N GLU A 122 -13.07 5.45 15.25
CA GLU A 122 -14.03 6.42 15.78
C GLU A 122 -14.45 7.43 14.70
N SER A 123 -15.53 7.10 13.99
CA SER A 123 -16.41 8.13 13.44
C SER A 123 -17.36 8.57 14.56
N GLU A 124 -16.92 9.50 15.41
CA GLU A 124 -17.89 10.34 16.12
C GLU A 124 -18.36 11.45 15.18
N ALA A 125 -19.68 11.61 15.14
CA ALA A 125 -20.44 12.53 14.29
C ALA A 125 -20.24 14.01 14.65
#